data_AF-A0A813DYE1-F1
#
_entry.id   AF-A0A813DYE1-F1
#
_cell.length_a   1.000
_cell.length_b   1.000
_cell.length_c   1.000
_cell.angle_alpha   90.00
_cell.angle_beta   90.00
_cell.angle_gamma   90.00
#
_symmetry.space_group_name_H-M   'P 1'
#
loop_
_entity.id
_entity.type
_entity.pdbx_description
1 polymer ?
#
loop_
_entity_poly.entity_id
_entity_poly.type
_entity_poly.pdbx_seq_one_letter_code
_entity_poly.pdbx_strand_id
1 'polypeptide(L)'
;MPETMAGCDRVPRRSSAGSHCQNDPNQRRRECMALVAASAFSGHQLAGNRPCPAWQLVSHGGRRASATRGSLSAAAVEASPSPQFSPSLSARAQQSRVVPVLAAAAAAATILRGGRRVDRRPRCRVRGRASPQEVATACPESVVSGAMPGRYEPSAVEEDLYSWWETSGFFKPEVAEKVPRSSGSTGERSSYVLPMPPPNVTGRLHMGHAMFASLEDVLTRFHRMRGDRTLWLPGTDHAGIATQMLVERQLVSEGTTRQKVGRDEFLRRVWEWKGEKGGAIVDQLRRLGASADWSREQFTLNEQMSASVVEAFCRMHEMGIIFRGKRMVNWSPVLQTAVSDLEVEYSEVAGHLYHFKYVVAGPDGKPEAEYIPVATTRPETILGDSAVCVHPEDPRYQHLIGRLVLVPMQNRTIPVIADAYVDREFGTGALKITPAHDFNDFEIAQRHSLAFHTVIDFDGSIAPSVSQL
;
A
#
# COMPACT_ATOMS: atom_id res chain seq x y z
N MET A 1 44.13 61.70 -15.31
CA MET A 1 45.30 61.83 -16.20
C MET A 1 46.29 60.75 -15.80
N PRO A 2 46.77 59.98 -16.77
CA PRO A 2 46.43 58.56 -16.92
C PRO A 2 47.70 57.71 -17.12
N GLU A 3 47.63 56.38 -17.29
CA GLU A 3 47.69 55.65 -18.58
C GLU A 3 47.95 54.16 -18.24
N THR A 4 47.54 53.11 -18.97
CA THR A 4 47.03 52.98 -20.35
C THR A 4 46.41 51.57 -20.56
N MET A 5 45.30 51.55 -21.32
CA MET A 5 44.91 50.66 -22.45
C MET A 5 44.90 49.11 -22.34
N ALA A 6 44.10 48.35 -23.10
CA ALA A 6 42.95 48.56 -24.00
C ALA A 6 42.42 47.16 -24.42
N GLY A 7 41.18 47.06 -24.92
CA GLY A 7 40.69 45.87 -25.64
C GLY A 7 39.19 45.64 -25.56
N CYS A 8 38.44 46.30 -26.44
CA CYS A 8 37.00 46.16 -26.66
C CYS A 8 36.77 45.19 -27.83
N ASP A 9 35.77 44.30 -27.77
CA ASP A 9 34.96 43.98 -28.95
C ASP A 9 33.57 43.41 -28.60
N ARG A 10 32.61 43.71 -29.47
CA ARG A 10 31.16 43.86 -29.25
C ARG A 10 30.32 42.67 -29.75
N VAL A 11 29.25 42.32 -29.00
CA VAL A 11 27.79 42.18 -29.39
C VAL A 11 27.40 41.08 -30.43
N PRO A 12 26.26 40.32 -30.33
CA PRO A 12 24.94 40.82 -29.90
C PRO A 12 24.12 40.02 -28.89
N ARG A 13 23.37 40.80 -28.10
CA ARG A 13 22.12 40.40 -27.43
C ARG A 13 21.09 40.00 -28.47
N ARG A 14 20.60 38.75 -28.41
CA ARG A 14 19.30 38.38 -28.96
C ARG A 14 18.26 38.46 -27.84
N SER A 15 17.22 39.24 -28.10
CA SER A 15 15.95 39.23 -27.40
C SER A 15 15.33 37.83 -27.48
N SER A 16 15.12 37.17 -26.35
CA SER A 16 14.03 36.22 -26.22
C SER A 16 13.03 36.80 -25.22
N ALA A 17 11.85 37.10 -25.74
CA ALA A 17 10.68 37.43 -24.97
C ALA A 17 10.50 36.39 -23.86
N GLY A 18 10.28 36.86 -22.64
CA GLY A 18 9.91 35.99 -21.54
C GLY A 18 8.57 35.31 -21.84
N SER A 19 8.59 34.00 -22.03
CA SER A 19 7.45 33.18 -21.67
C SER A 19 7.53 32.98 -20.16
N HIS A 20 6.74 33.78 -19.42
CA HIS A 20 6.24 33.31 -18.14
C HIS A 20 5.50 32.00 -18.42
N CYS A 21 6.18 30.86 -18.27
CA CYS A 21 5.51 29.60 -17.98
C CYS A 21 4.81 29.81 -16.65
N GLN A 22 3.57 30.25 -16.72
CA GLN A 22 2.62 30.09 -15.65
C GLN A 22 2.70 28.61 -15.26
N ASN A 23 3.11 28.34 -14.02
CA ASN A 23 3.00 27.02 -13.41
C ASN A 23 1.51 26.67 -13.35
N ASP A 24 0.94 26.18 -14.46
CA ASP A 24 -0.40 25.63 -14.48
C ASP A 24 -0.34 24.23 -13.85
N PRO A 25 -0.93 24.03 -12.66
CA PRO A 25 -0.98 22.73 -12.00
C PRO A 25 -1.62 21.66 -12.89
N ASN A 26 -2.51 22.06 -13.81
CA ASN A 26 -3.16 21.13 -14.73
C ASN A 26 -2.24 20.62 -15.84
N GLN A 27 -1.24 21.41 -16.25
CA GLN A 27 -0.26 20.95 -17.24
C GLN A 27 0.69 19.92 -16.61
N ARG A 28 1.16 20.16 -15.39
CA ARG A 28 2.02 19.23 -14.64
C ARG A 28 1.30 17.93 -14.26
N ARG A 29 0.00 18.02 -13.92
CA ARG A 29 -0.86 16.84 -13.71
C ARG A 29 -0.97 15.99 -14.97
N ARG A 30 -1.07 16.61 -16.16
CA ARG A 30 -1.07 15.86 -17.43
C ARG A 30 0.27 15.16 -17.68
N GLU A 31 1.39 15.80 -17.36
CA GLU A 31 2.73 15.22 -17.48
C GLU A 31 2.95 14.05 -16.49
N CYS A 32 2.52 14.19 -15.24
CA CYS A 32 2.55 13.08 -14.27
C CYS A 32 1.61 11.94 -14.66
N MET A 33 0.40 12.24 -15.13
CA MET A 33 -0.52 11.22 -15.65
C MET A 33 0.04 10.50 -16.88
N ALA A 34 0.79 11.21 -17.74
CA ALA A 34 1.48 10.60 -18.86
C ALA A 34 2.60 9.64 -18.42
N LEU A 35 3.32 9.95 -17.33
CA LEU A 35 4.31 9.04 -16.73
C LEU A 35 3.66 7.78 -16.13
N VAL A 36 2.50 7.93 -15.48
CA VAL A 36 1.70 6.79 -14.97
C VAL A 36 1.23 5.91 -16.14
N ALA A 37 0.70 6.51 -17.21
CA ALA A 37 0.26 5.80 -18.40
C ALA A 37 1.41 5.10 -19.14
N ALA A 38 2.56 5.76 -19.32
CA ALA A 38 3.73 5.18 -19.99
C ALA A 38 4.33 3.98 -19.22
N SER A 39 4.18 3.97 -17.90
CA SER A 39 4.61 2.85 -17.05
C SER A 39 3.73 1.60 -17.24
N ALA A 40 2.44 1.78 -17.55
CA ALA A 40 1.50 0.69 -17.81
C ALA A 40 1.66 0.06 -19.21
N PHE A 41 2.21 0.80 -20.19
CA PHE A 41 2.35 0.34 -21.58
C PHE A 41 3.67 -0.40 -21.89
N SER A 42 4.65 -0.38 -20.97
CA SER A 42 5.98 -0.94 -21.23
C SER A 42 6.14 -2.43 -20.85
N GLY A 43 5.04 -3.13 -20.52
CA GLY A 43 5.06 -4.52 -20.04
C GLY A 43 5.29 -5.61 -21.09
N HIS A 44 5.28 -5.29 -22.38
CA HIS A 44 5.53 -6.24 -23.46
C HIS A 44 6.30 -5.58 -24.61
N GLN A 45 7.63 -5.55 -24.50
CA GLN A 45 8.60 -5.59 -25.61
C GLN A 45 9.97 -5.08 -25.12
N LEU A 46 10.80 -5.99 -24.60
CA LEU A 46 12.25 -5.80 -24.61
C LEU A 46 12.93 -7.13 -24.94
N ALA A 47 12.64 -7.66 -26.14
CA ALA A 47 13.57 -8.50 -26.88
C ALA A 47 14.27 -7.58 -27.90
N GLY A 48 15.48 -7.12 -27.59
CA GLY A 48 16.23 -6.25 -28.49
C GLY A 48 17.40 -5.56 -27.80
N ASN A 49 18.59 -6.11 -28.00
CA ASN A 49 19.87 -5.49 -27.64
C ASN A 49 20.01 -4.10 -28.29
N ARG A 50 19.91 -3.03 -27.50
CA ARG A 50 20.54 -1.74 -27.78
C ARG A 50 21.06 -1.12 -26.47
N PRO A 51 22.28 -0.58 -26.43
CA PRO A 51 22.81 0.06 -25.24
C PRO A 51 22.10 1.41 -25.03
N CYS A 52 21.44 1.58 -23.87
CA CYS A 52 20.96 2.88 -23.42
C CYS A 52 22.15 3.74 -22.97
N PRO A 53 22.16 5.06 -23.24
CA PRO A 53 23.27 5.93 -22.86
C PRO A 53 23.35 6.09 -21.34
N ALA A 54 24.58 6.17 -20.84
CA ALA A 54 24.92 6.32 -19.44
C ALA A 54 24.26 7.56 -18.81
N TRP A 55 23.46 7.34 -17.77
CA TRP A 55 23.01 8.40 -16.87
C TRP A 55 23.87 8.35 -15.61
N GLN A 56 24.61 9.43 -15.37
CA GLN A 56 25.47 9.61 -14.20
C GLN A 56 24.64 9.59 -12.90
N LEU A 57 25.05 8.75 -11.95
CA LEU A 57 24.55 8.83 -10.57
C LEU A 57 24.94 10.17 -9.96
N VAL A 58 23.96 10.97 -9.56
CA VAL A 58 24.17 12.11 -8.66
C VAL A 58 24.10 11.57 -7.24
N SER A 59 25.25 11.50 -6.57
CA SER A 59 25.31 11.23 -5.13
C SER A 59 24.86 12.46 -4.36
N HIS A 60 23.94 12.30 -3.42
CA HIS A 60 23.62 13.32 -2.42
C HIS A 60 24.21 12.88 -1.07
N GLY A 61 25.16 13.67 -0.58
CA GLY A 61 25.85 13.45 0.69
C GLY A 61 24.90 13.62 1.87
N GLY A 62 24.52 12.50 2.48
CA GLY A 62 23.82 12.45 3.76
C GLY A 62 24.79 12.66 4.92
N ARG A 63 24.51 13.66 5.76
CA ARG A 63 25.23 13.94 7.01
C ARG A 63 25.01 12.79 8.00
N ARG A 64 26.11 12.30 8.59
CA ARG A 64 26.15 11.33 9.69
C ARG A 64 25.44 11.89 10.93
N ALA A 65 24.50 11.13 11.50
CA ALA A 65 24.06 11.26 12.88
C ALA A 65 24.50 10.01 13.63
N SER A 66 25.38 10.17 14.62
CA SER A 66 25.85 9.12 15.52
C SER A 66 24.79 8.83 16.57
N ALA A 67 24.35 7.58 16.67
CA ALA A 67 23.60 7.08 17.82
C ALA A 67 24.33 5.87 18.40
N THR A 68 25.01 6.09 19.52
CA THR A 68 25.53 5.06 20.41
C THR A 68 24.36 4.29 21.02
N ARG A 69 24.32 2.96 20.87
CA ARG A 69 23.47 2.09 21.68
C ARG A 69 24.33 1.10 22.45
N GLY A 70 24.19 1.15 23.77
CA GLY A 70 24.81 0.25 24.72
C GLY A 70 24.22 -1.15 24.63
N SER A 71 25.11 -2.11 24.89
CA SER A 71 24.87 -3.54 25.03
C SER A 71 24.00 -3.86 26.24
N LEU A 72 22.98 -4.70 26.05
CA LEU A 72 22.45 -5.56 27.11
C LEU A 72 22.26 -6.97 26.56
N SER A 73 22.93 -7.91 27.25
CA SER A 73 22.96 -9.35 27.03
C SER A 73 21.60 -9.99 27.32
N ALA A 74 21.17 -10.91 26.45
CA ALA A 74 20.03 -11.79 26.67
C ALA A 74 20.52 -13.09 27.31
N ALA A 75 19.99 -13.41 28.50
CA ALA A 75 20.13 -14.70 29.14
C ALA A 75 18.96 -15.61 28.71
N ALA A 76 19.30 -16.87 28.45
CA ALA A 76 18.40 -17.95 28.06
C ALA A 76 17.39 -18.34 29.16
N VAL A 77 16.16 -18.69 28.78
CA VAL A 77 15.26 -19.54 29.59
C VAL A 77 14.45 -20.45 28.66
N GLU A 78 14.51 -21.75 28.99
CA GLU A 78 13.85 -22.91 28.36
C GLU A 78 12.33 -22.97 28.56
N ALA A 79 11.69 -23.91 27.86
CA ALA A 79 10.26 -24.00 27.57
C ALA A 79 9.40 -24.86 28.53
N SER A 80 8.09 -24.50 28.55
CA SER A 80 6.86 -25.33 28.76
C SER A 80 6.46 -25.77 30.19
N PRO A 81 5.18 -26.15 30.46
CA PRO A 81 3.94 -26.14 29.64
C PRO A 81 2.69 -25.45 30.29
N SER A 82 1.59 -25.45 29.55
CA SER A 82 0.24 -24.90 29.80
C SER A 82 -0.50 -25.39 31.06
N PRO A 83 -1.52 -24.63 31.52
CA PRO A 83 -2.79 -25.27 31.90
C PRO A 83 -4.06 -24.52 31.43
N GLN A 84 -5.17 -25.27 31.38
CA GLN A 84 -6.49 -24.88 30.91
C GLN A 84 -7.42 -24.33 32.03
N PHE A 85 -8.50 -23.67 31.57
CA PHE A 85 -9.83 -23.40 32.18
C PHE A 85 -10.08 -22.13 33.03
N SER A 86 -10.79 -21.18 32.38
CA SER A 86 -12.11 -20.60 32.74
C SER A 86 -12.30 -19.62 33.92
N PRO A 87 -13.36 -18.76 33.87
CA PRO A 87 -13.24 -17.35 34.21
C PRO A 87 -13.85 -16.99 35.57
N SER A 88 -13.26 -15.99 36.24
CA SER A 88 -13.92 -15.29 37.35
C SER A 88 -13.67 -13.78 37.32
N LEU A 89 -14.75 -13.05 37.50
CA LEU A 89 -14.85 -11.61 37.67
C LEU A 89 -14.12 -11.17 38.94
N SER A 90 -13.25 -10.16 38.84
CA SER A 90 -13.16 -9.14 39.89
C SER A 90 -12.57 -7.84 39.36
N ALA A 91 -13.29 -6.75 39.62
CA ALA A 91 -12.91 -5.40 39.31
C ALA A 91 -11.72 -4.95 40.17
N ARG A 92 -10.70 -4.35 39.54
CA ARG A 92 -9.78 -3.43 40.21
C ARG A 92 -9.52 -2.24 39.30
N ALA A 93 -10.03 -1.09 39.74
CA ALA A 93 -9.73 0.22 39.20
C ALA A 93 -8.24 0.54 39.38
N GLN A 94 -7.56 0.90 38.30
CA GLN A 94 -6.29 1.62 38.35
C GLN A 94 -6.51 2.99 37.72
N GLN A 95 -6.48 4.01 38.58
CA GLN A 95 -6.42 5.41 38.21
C GLN A 95 -5.06 5.70 37.57
N SER A 96 -5.04 6.10 36.31
CA SER A 96 -3.87 6.74 35.70
C SER A 96 -4.13 8.25 35.57
N ARG A 97 -3.17 9.01 36.09
CA ARG A 97 -3.16 10.47 36.17
C ARG A 97 -3.03 11.09 34.78
N VAL A 98 -3.93 12.02 34.45
CA VAL A 98 -3.81 12.91 33.29
C VAL A 98 -3.01 14.15 33.72
N VAL A 99 -1.93 14.44 33.00
CA VAL A 99 -1.15 15.69 33.12
C VAL A 99 -1.73 16.71 32.13
N PRO A 100 -2.05 17.95 32.52
CA PRO A 100 -2.56 18.94 31.59
C PRO A 100 -1.40 19.70 30.94
N VAL A 101 -1.41 19.81 29.61
CA VAL A 101 -0.61 20.79 28.87
C VAL A 101 -1.56 21.87 28.37
N LEU A 102 -1.47 23.04 28.99
CA LEU A 102 -2.19 24.26 28.65
C LEU A 102 -1.19 25.26 28.05
N ALA A 103 -1.66 25.96 27.02
CA ALA A 103 -1.16 27.22 26.47
C ALA A 103 0.05 27.21 25.51
N ALA A 104 -0.25 27.38 24.21
CA ALA A 104 0.46 28.30 23.31
C ALA A 104 -0.34 28.50 21.99
N ALA A 105 -1.39 29.34 22.05
CA ALA A 105 -2.06 29.85 20.85
C ALA A 105 -2.21 31.37 20.99
N ALA A 106 -1.13 32.09 20.67
CA ALA A 106 -1.14 33.54 20.50
C ALA A 106 0.13 34.00 19.77
N ALA A 107 0.11 33.97 18.44
CA ALA A 107 0.95 34.81 17.59
C ALA A 107 0.51 34.70 16.12
N ALA A 108 0.56 35.83 15.42
CA ALA A 108 0.32 36.01 13.97
C ALA A 108 -1.14 36.21 13.52
N ALA A 109 -1.80 37.21 14.12
CA ALA A 109 -2.86 37.97 13.46
C ALA A 109 -2.46 39.45 13.39
N THR A 110 -1.63 39.85 12.42
CA THR A 110 -1.53 41.25 11.95
C THR A 110 -0.84 41.29 10.58
N ILE A 111 -1.30 42.19 9.69
CA ILE A 111 -0.78 42.55 8.34
C ILE A 111 -1.40 41.66 7.23
N LEU A 112 -2.41 42.08 6.46
CA LEU A 112 -2.49 43.24 5.56
C LEU A 112 -3.92 43.81 5.46
N ARG A 113 -4.06 45.11 5.74
CA ARG A 113 -5.16 45.95 5.23
C ARG A 113 -4.83 46.35 3.80
N GLY A 114 -5.66 45.97 2.84
CA GLY A 114 -5.60 46.42 1.45
C GLY A 114 -7.00 46.47 0.87
N GLY A 115 -7.65 47.63 0.94
CA GLY A 115 -8.98 47.84 0.39
C GLY A 115 -8.97 47.85 -1.14
N ARG A 116 -9.87 47.08 -1.75
CA ARG A 116 -10.38 47.34 -3.10
C ARG A 116 -11.89 47.25 -3.08
N ARG A 117 -12.54 48.37 -3.44
CA ARG A 117 -13.96 48.45 -3.77
C ARG A 117 -14.24 47.52 -4.94
N VAL A 118 -15.24 46.65 -4.82
CA VAL A 118 -15.83 45.94 -5.95
C VAL A 118 -17.29 46.35 -6.04
N ASP A 119 -17.65 46.79 -7.24
CA ASP A 119 -18.94 47.34 -7.66
C ASP A 119 -20.13 46.45 -7.31
N ARG A 120 -21.19 47.10 -6.80
CA ARG A 120 -22.51 46.48 -6.64
C ARG A 120 -23.21 46.42 -7.99
N ARG A 121 -23.31 45.24 -8.58
CA ARG A 121 -24.25 44.94 -9.68
C ARG A 121 -25.61 44.48 -9.12
N PRO A 122 -26.73 44.74 -9.83
CA PRO A 122 -28.08 44.61 -9.26
C PRO A 122 -28.48 43.15 -9.07
N ARG A 123 -29.14 42.87 -7.94
CA ARG A 123 -29.74 41.57 -7.62
C ARG A 123 -30.83 41.24 -8.64
N CYS A 124 -30.61 40.19 -9.44
CA CYS A 124 -31.65 39.56 -10.23
C CYS A 124 -32.56 38.76 -9.27
N ARG A 125 -33.85 39.13 -9.23
CA ARG A 125 -34.86 38.54 -8.36
C ARG A 125 -35.31 37.22 -8.98
N VAL A 126 -34.63 36.12 -8.64
CA VAL A 126 -35.08 34.77 -9.02
C VAL A 126 -36.31 34.43 -8.17
N ARG A 127 -37.45 34.27 -8.84
CA ARG A 127 -38.71 33.79 -8.24
C ARG A 127 -38.44 32.46 -7.53
N GLY A 128 -38.89 32.37 -6.28
CA GLY A 128 -38.74 31.19 -5.45
C GLY A 128 -39.27 29.95 -6.14
N ARG A 129 -38.38 28.99 -6.39
CA ARG A 129 -38.77 27.58 -6.44
C ARG A 129 -39.04 27.17 -5.01
N ALA A 130 -40.26 26.70 -4.75
CA ALA A 130 -40.57 26.01 -3.52
C ALA A 130 -39.55 24.88 -3.32
N SER A 131 -38.90 24.86 -2.15
CA SER A 131 -38.17 23.68 -1.68
C SER A 131 -39.13 22.49 -1.70
N PRO A 132 -38.70 21.28 -2.11
CA PRO A 132 -39.47 20.09 -1.84
C PRO A 132 -39.72 20.06 -0.32
N GLN A 133 -40.97 20.12 0.10
CA GLN A 133 -41.30 19.88 1.50
C GLN A 133 -40.80 18.47 1.81
N GLU A 134 -39.79 18.36 2.68
CA GLU A 134 -39.44 17.10 3.33
C GLU A 134 -40.69 16.63 4.05
N VAL A 135 -41.46 15.76 3.41
CA VAL A 135 -42.57 15.07 4.05
C VAL A 135 -41.92 14.20 5.13
N ALA A 136 -42.07 14.61 6.39
CA ALA A 136 -41.77 13.73 7.51
C ALA A 136 -42.73 12.55 7.39
N THR A 137 -42.25 11.44 6.84
CA THR A 137 -43.01 10.20 6.78
C THR A 137 -43.36 9.81 8.21
N ALA A 138 -44.63 9.53 8.48
CA ALA A 138 -45.03 9.02 9.77
C ALA A 138 -44.32 7.69 10.04
N CYS A 139 -44.06 7.40 11.32
CA CYS A 139 -43.50 6.11 11.71
C CYS A 139 -44.47 4.99 11.25
N PRO A 140 -43.98 3.86 10.70
CA PRO A 140 -44.83 2.81 10.14
C PRO A 140 -45.81 2.26 11.17
N GLU A 141 -47.02 1.93 10.73
CA GLU A 141 -48.05 1.31 11.58
C GLU A 141 -47.55 0.02 12.24
N SER A 142 -46.71 -0.76 11.57
CA SER A 142 -46.05 -1.96 12.12
C SER A 142 -45.18 -1.66 13.36
N VAL A 143 -44.79 -0.40 13.56
CA VAL A 143 -43.99 0.06 14.71
C VAL A 143 -44.87 0.70 15.78
N VAL A 144 -45.85 1.53 15.39
CA VAL A 144 -46.60 2.40 16.32
C VAL A 144 -48.02 1.96 16.66
N SER A 145 -48.56 0.95 15.97
CA SER A 145 -49.95 0.54 16.12
C SER A 145 -50.08 -0.98 16.29
N GLY A 146 -51.00 -1.41 17.15
CA GLY A 146 -51.26 -2.83 17.43
C GLY A 146 -51.16 -3.20 18.91
N ALA A 147 -51.66 -4.39 19.24
CA ALA A 147 -51.48 -4.97 20.58
C ALA A 147 -50.03 -5.44 20.73
N MET A 148 -49.38 -5.15 21.87
CA MET A 148 -48.04 -5.67 22.16
C MET A 148 -48.11 -7.20 22.29
N PRO A 149 -47.56 -7.97 21.33
CA PRO A 149 -47.62 -9.43 21.39
C PRO A 149 -46.81 -9.94 22.58
N GLY A 150 -47.20 -11.08 23.15
CA GLY A 150 -46.47 -11.70 24.26
C GLY A 150 -45.04 -12.16 23.90
N ARG A 151 -44.71 -12.22 22.60
CA ARG A 151 -43.38 -12.54 22.09
C ARG A 151 -42.99 -11.52 21.01
N TYR A 152 -41.78 -10.98 21.12
CA TYR A 152 -41.21 -10.10 20.09
C TYR A 152 -40.81 -10.92 18.85
N GLU A 153 -41.24 -10.46 17.67
CA GLU A 153 -40.90 -11.01 16.37
C GLU A 153 -40.16 -9.93 15.56
N PRO A 154 -38.81 -10.01 15.43
CA PRO A 154 -38.02 -8.96 14.80
C PRO A 154 -38.39 -8.73 13.33
N SER A 155 -38.70 -9.82 12.62
CA SER A 155 -39.06 -9.79 11.19
C SER A 155 -40.31 -8.96 10.89
N ALA A 156 -41.20 -8.77 11.87
CA ALA A 156 -42.41 -7.98 11.73
C ALA A 156 -42.19 -6.47 11.87
N VAL A 157 -40.98 -6.02 12.26
CA VAL A 157 -40.72 -4.62 12.63
C VAL A 157 -39.48 -4.04 11.94
N GLU A 158 -38.38 -4.80 11.88
CA GLU A 158 -37.05 -4.25 11.54
C GLU A 158 -36.97 -3.63 10.14
N GLU A 159 -37.56 -4.27 9.13
CA GLU A 159 -37.45 -3.85 7.74
C GLU A 159 -38.23 -2.54 7.47
N ASP A 160 -39.49 -2.49 7.91
CA ASP A 160 -40.33 -1.29 7.81
C ASP A 160 -39.72 -0.12 8.58
N LEU A 161 -39.22 -0.37 9.79
CA LEU A 161 -38.61 0.63 10.65
C LEU A 161 -37.34 1.21 10.00
N TYR A 162 -36.49 0.34 9.44
CA TYR A 162 -35.26 0.76 8.79
C TYR A 162 -35.53 1.57 7.52
N SER A 163 -36.46 1.10 6.68
CA SER A 163 -36.93 1.81 5.47
C SER A 163 -37.42 3.22 5.82
N TRP A 164 -38.18 3.34 6.91
CA TRP A 164 -38.62 4.64 7.41
C TRP A 164 -37.45 5.54 7.85
N TRP A 165 -36.47 5.02 8.61
CA TRP A 165 -35.32 5.80 9.04
C TRP A 165 -34.50 6.34 7.86
N GLU A 166 -34.25 5.49 6.86
CA GLU A 166 -33.46 5.85 5.68
C GLU A 166 -34.20 6.89 4.81
N THR A 167 -35.48 6.63 4.49
CA THR A 167 -36.29 7.54 3.66
C THR A 167 -36.57 8.88 4.33
N SER A 168 -36.66 8.92 5.66
CA SER A 168 -36.79 10.17 6.45
C SER A 168 -35.48 10.97 6.53
N GLY A 169 -34.36 10.41 6.03
CA GLY A 169 -33.07 11.07 6.02
C GLY A 169 -32.39 11.15 7.38
N PHE A 170 -32.80 10.35 8.37
CA PHE A 170 -32.30 10.42 9.75
C PHE A 170 -30.80 10.12 9.90
N PHE A 171 -30.19 9.49 8.90
CA PHE A 171 -28.77 9.15 8.91
C PHE A 171 -27.86 10.32 8.52
N LYS A 172 -28.43 11.38 7.95
CA LYS A 172 -27.69 12.54 7.46
C LYS A 172 -27.23 13.46 8.60
N PRO A 173 -26.03 14.06 8.53
CA PRO A 173 -25.52 14.94 9.59
C PRO A 173 -26.39 16.18 9.81
N GLU A 174 -27.13 16.62 8.79
CA GLU A 174 -28.04 17.78 8.84
C GLU A 174 -29.21 17.59 9.83
N VAL A 175 -29.54 16.34 10.17
CA VAL A 175 -30.59 16.00 11.16
C VAL A 175 -30.25 16.52 12.54
N ALA A 176 -28.96 16.73 12.83
CA ALA A 176 -28.52 17.28 14.10
C ALA A 176 -29.25 18.58 14.44
N GLU A 177 -29.58 19.43 13.46
CA GLU A 177 -30.30 20.68 13.70
C GLU A 177 -31.70 20.50 14.28
N LYS A 178 -32.33 19.35 14.04
CA LYS A 178 -33.64 18.97 14.58
C LYS A 178 -33.55 18.36 15.99
N VAL A 179 -32.36 17.99 16.46
CA VAL A 179 -32.15 17.35 17.78
C VAL A 179 -32.01 18.41 18.88
N PRO A 180 -32.86 18.40 19.93
CA PRO A 180 -32.74 19.34 21.04
C PRO A 180 -31.36 19.27 21.70
N ARG A 181 -30.81 20.44 22.04
CA ARG A 181 -29.56 20.51 22.80
C ARG A 181 -29.87 20.53 24.28
N SER A 182 -28.93 20.08 25.11
CA SER A 182 -29.02 20.27 26.55
C SER A 182 -29.19 21.77 26.86
N SER A 183 -30.06 22.08 27.82
CA SER A 183 -30.33 23.45 28.24
C SER A 183 -29.02 24.13 28.66
N GLY A 184 -28.69 25.24 28.00
CA GLY A 184 -27.47 26.01 28.26
C GLY A 184 -26.33 25.83 27.25
N SER A 185 -26.46 24.94 26.25
CA SER A 185 -25.48 24.85 25.16
C SER A 185 -25.65 26.03 24.19
N THR A 186 -24.74 27.00 24.23
CA THR A 186 -24.65 28.11 23.26
C THR A 186 -23.41 27.93 22.37
N GLY A 187 -23.57 27.84 21.06
CA GLY A 187 -22.45 27.70 20.12
C GLY A 187 -22.76 26.80 18.91
N GLU A 188 -21.77 26.55 18.04
CA GLU A 188 -21.92 25.62 16.92
C GLU A 188 -22.03 24.16 17.43
N ARG A 189 -22.67 23.27 16.66
CA ARG A 189 -22.71 21.83 16.96
C ARG A 189 -21.36 21.19 16.67
N SER A 190 -20.89 20.32 17.56
CA SER A 190 -19.70 19.52 17.31
C SER A 190 -19.93 18.56 16.15
N SER A 191 -18.88 18.27 15.39
CA SER A 191 -18.92 17.28 14.31
C SER A 191 -18.30 15.97 14.78
N TYR A 192 -18.95 14.86 14.48
CA TYR A 192 -18.42 13.52 14.65
C TYR A 192 -18.39 12.84 13.28
N VAL A 193 -17.21 12.47 12.80
CA VAL A 193 -17.04 11.86 11.49
C VAL A 193 -16.35 10.51 11.67
N LEU A 194 -16.96 9.47 11.13
CA LEU A 194 -16.46 8.10 11.17
C LEU A 194 -16.46 7.55 9.74
N PRO A 195 -15.30 7.34 9.11
CA PRO A 195 -15.25 6.58 7.86
C PRO A 195 -15.45 5.09 8.17
N MET A 196 -16.43 4.46 7.53
CA MET A 196 -16.59 3.01 7.59
C MET A 196 -15.39 2.34 6.90
N PRO A 197 -14.71 1.37 7.52
CA PRO A 197 -13.74 0.51 6.85
C PRO A 197 -14.43 -0.16 5.67
N PRO A 198 -14.06 0.18 4.42
CA PRO A 198 -14.84 -0.25 3.27
C PRO A 198 -14.68 -1.76 3.07
N PRO A 199 -15.75 -2.58 3.18
CA PRO A 199 -15.66 -4.00 2.88
C PRO A 199 -15.25 -4.25 1.43
N ASN A 200 -14.44 -5.28 1.24
CA ASN A 200 -14.00 -5.74 -0.06
C ASN A 200 -15.19 -6.31 -0.86
N VAL A 201 -15.30 -5.99 -2.16
CA VAL A 201 -16.32 -6.55 -3.07
C VAL A 201 -16.03 -8.00 -3.49
N THR A 202 -15.60 -8.83 -2.54
CA THR A 202 -15.16 -10.21 -2.73
C THR A 202 -16.24 -11.25 -2.40
N GLY A 203 -17.44 -10.83 -1.98
CA GLY A 203 -18.54 -11.75 -1.69
C GLY A 203 -19.53 -11.21 -0.67
N ARG A 204 -19.92 -12.07 0.28
CA ARG A 204 -20.85 -11.74 1.37
C ARG A 204 -20.09 -11.38 2.64
N LEU A 205 -20.72 -10.55 3.46
CA LEU A 205 -20.24 -10.22 4.80
C LEU A 205 -20.30 -11.44 5.74
N HIS A 206 -19.45 -11.41 6.75
CA HIS A 206 -19.34 -12.43 7.81
C HIS A 206 -19.42 -11.78 9.21
N MET A 207 -19.46 -12.58 10.28
CA MET A 207 -19.66 -12.09 11.65
C MET A 207 -18.68 -11.00 12.10
N GLY A 208 -17.41 -11.06 11.66
CA GLY A 208 -16.47 -9.95 11.89
C GLY A 208 -16.98 -8.59 11.39
N HIS A 209 -17.56 -8.52 10.20
CA HIS A 209 -18.16 -7.29 9.66
C HIS A 209 -19.35 -6.83 10.50
N ALA A 210 -20.20 -7.75 10.94
CA ALA A 210 -21.33 -7.43 11.81
C ALA A 210 -20.86 -6.82 13.13
N MET A 211 -19.82 -7.40 13.75
CA MET A 211 -19.22 -6.87 14.99
C MET A 211 -18.70 -5.44 14.82
N PHE A 212 -17.94 -5.17 13.74
CA PHE A 212 -17.42 -3.83 13.46
C PHE A 212 -18.55 -2.83 13.19
N ALA A 213 -19.47 -3.17 12.28
CA ALA A 213 -20.60 -2.31 11.93
C ALA A 213 -21.47 -1.97 13.16
N SER A 214 -21.74 -2.94 14.04
CA SER A 214 -22.49 -2.69 15.27
C SER A 214 -21.77 -1.72 16.22
N LEU A 215 -20.45 -1.85 16.39
CA LEU A 215 -19.68 -0.94 17.24
C LEU A 215 -19.68 0.49 16.69
N GLU A 216 -19.44 0.64 15.39
CA GLU A 216 -19.46 1.93 14.71
C GLU A 216 -20.85 2.59 14.76
N ASP A 217 -21.90 1.80 14.58
CA ASP A 217 -23.29 2.28 14.63
C ASP A 217 -23.68 2.74 16.04
N VAL A 218 -23.27 2.03 17.10
CA VAL A 218 -23.51 2.46 18.49
C VAL A 218 -22.89 3.83 18.76
N LEU A 219 -21.64 4.05 18.34
CA LEU A 219 -20.96 5.33 18.50
C LEU A 219 -21.65 6.44 17.67
N THR A 220 -22.00 6.12 16.43
CA THR A 220 -22.71 7.03 15.52
C THR A 220 -24.05 7.46 16.11
N ARG A 221 -24.87 6.51 16.57
CA ARG A 221 -26.16 6.79 17.21
C ARG A 221 -25.99 7.61 18.48
N PHE A 222 -25.02 7.27 19.32
CA PHE A 222 -24.73 8.02 20.54
C PHE A 222 -24.42 9.50 20.25
N HIS A 223 -23.53 9.79 19.30
CA HIS A 223 -23.20 11.16 18.92
C HIS A 223 -24.37 11.90 18.27
N ARG A 224 -25.14 11.21 17.42
CA ARG A 224 -26.35 11.77 16.82
C ARG A 224 -27.39 12.14 17.88
N MET A 225 -27.59 11.29 18.89
CA MET A 225 -28.50 11.53 20.03
C MET A 225 -28.02 12.66 20.94
N ARG A 226 -26.71 12.91 21.02
CA ARG A 226 -26.14 14.09 21.72
C ARG A 226 -26.34 15.40 20.96
N GLY A 227 -26.81 15.34 19.72
CA GLY A 227 -27.01 16.49 18.85
C GLY A 227 -25.76 16.93 18.10
N ASP A 228 -24.75 16.08 18.00
CA ASP A 228 -23.55 16.32 17.18
C ASP A 228 -23.88 16.12 15.69
N ARG A 229 -23.28 16.91 14.80
CA ARG A 229 -23.31 16.70 13.34
C ARG A 229 -22.54 15.43 13.01
N THR A 230 -23.27 14.34 12.90
CA THR A 230 -22.70 13.00 12.87
C THR A 230 -22.74 12.42 11.45
N LEU A 231 -21.57 12.14 10.89
CA LEU A 231 -21.40 11.50 9.58
C LEU A 231 -20.69 10.16 9.76
N TRP A 232 -21.41 9.06 9.56
CA TRP A 232 -20.80 7.76 9.30
C TRP A 232 -20.82 7.55 7.79
N LEU A 233 -19.63 7.62 7.17
CA LEU A 233 -19.47 7.60 5.71
C LEU A 233 -19.32 6.15 5.24
N PRO A 234 -20.31 5.59 4.53
CA PRO A 234 -20.21 4.24 4.01
C PRO A 234 -19.36 4.18 2.74
N GLY A 235 -18.79 3.02 2.46
CA GLY A 235 -18.18 2.74 1.17
C GLY A 235 -17.78 1.29 1.00
N THR A 236 -17.37 0.93 -0.21
CA THR A 236 -16.89 -0.41 -0.57
C THR A 236 -15.53 -0.32 -1.24
N ASP A 237 -14.71 -1.37 -1.08
CA ASP A 237 -13.38 -1.43 -1.67
C ASP A 237 -13.32 -2.43 -2.83
N HIS A 238 -12.71 -2.02 -3.94
CA HIS A 238 -12.42 -2.83 -5.11
C HIS A 238 -11.50 -4.03 -4.83
N ALA A 239 -10.69 -4.00 -3.77
CA ALA A 239 -9.84 -5.09 -3.30
C ALA A 239 -8.86 -5.67 -4.33
N GLY A 240 -8.51 -4.92 -5.38
CA GLY A 240 -7.49 -5.23 -6.39
C GLY A 240 -7.32 -6.72 -6.71
N ILE A 241 -6.22 -7.30 -6.20
CA ILE A 241 -5.81 -8.70 -6.42
C ILE A 241 -6.90 -9.70 -5.99
N ALA A 242 -7.58 -9.48 -4.86
CA ALA A 242 -8.58 -10.41 -4.34
C ALA A 242 -9.80 -10.50 -5.28
N THR A 243 -10.27 -9.37 -5.79
CA THR A 243 -11.37 -9.34 -6.78
C THR A 243 -10.93 -9.96 -8.11
N GLN A 244 -9.72 -9.65 -8.57
CA GLN A 244 -9.15 -10.27 -9.77
C GLN A 244 -9.13 -11.80 -9.65
N MET A 245 -8.65 -12.35 -8.54
CA MET A 245 -8.60 -13.80 -8.31
C MET A 245 -9.98 -14.46 -8.37
N LEU A 246 -11.02 -13.81 -7.83
CA LEU A 246 -12.37 -14.37 -7.84
C LEU A 246 -12.97 -14.38 -9.25
N VAL A 247 -12.80 -13.29 -10.00
CA VAL A 247 -13.27 -13.20 -11.40
C VAL A 247 -12.48 -14.15 -12.30
N GLU A 248 -11.18 -14.32 -12.06
CA GLU A 248 -10.37 -15.34 -12.77
C GLU A 248 -10.85 -16.76 -12.48
N ARG A 249 -11.16 -17.10 -11.21
CA ARG A 249 -11.75 -18.41 -10.87
C ARG A 249 -13.09 -18.64 -11.56
N GLN A 250 -13.93 -17.61 -11.65
CA GLN A 250 -15.19 -17.68 -12.40
C GLN A 250 -14.93 -17.96 -13.88
N LEU A 251 -14.02 -17.22 -14.52
CA LEU A 251 -13.63 -17.44 -15.92
C LEU A 251 -13.15 -18.87 -16.18
N VAL A 252 -12.33 -19.42 -15.28
CA VAL A 252 -11.87 -20.81 -15.37
C VAL A 252 -13.04 -21.79 -15.27
N SER A 253 -14.02 -21.56 -14.39
CA SER A 253 -15.22 -22.40 -14.28
C SER A 253 -16.10 -22.38 -15.54
N GLU A 254 -16.03 -21.30 -16.31
CA GLU A 254 -16.69 -21.15 -17.61
C GLU A 254 -15.84 -21.71 -18.78
N GLY A 255 -14.67 -22.29 -18.50
CA GLY A 255 -13.79 -22.88 -19.51
C GLY A 255 -12.92 -21.86 -20.28
N THR A 256 -12.84 -20.62 -19.80
CA THR A 256 -12.00 -19.56 -20.40
C THR A 256 -10.92 -19.07 -19.43
N THR A 257 -10.10 -18.11 -19.85
CA THR A 257 -9.05 -17.51 -19.02
C THR A 257 -8.96 -16.00 -19.24
N ARG A 258 -8.36 -15.27 -18.30
CA ARG A 258 -8.12 -13.82 -18.41
C ARG A 258 -7.39 -13.45 -19.70
N GLN A 259 -6.40 -14.25 -20.10
CA GLN A 259 -5.61 -14.02 -21.31
C GLN A 259 -6.44 -14.21 -22.57
N LYS A 260 -7.37 -15.18 -22.59
CA LYS A 260 -8.22 -15.45 -23.75
C LYS A 260 -9.29 -14.37 -23.96
N VAL A 261 -9.89 -13.86 -22.88
CA VAL A 261 -10.93 -12.82 -22.97
C VAL A 261 -10.34 -11.43 -23.25
N GLY A 262 -9.09 -11.20 -22.88
CA GLY A 262 -8.44 -9.90 -23.04
C GLY A 262 -8.84 -8.88 -21.98
N ARG A 263 -8.16 -7.73 -21.97
CA ARG A 263 -8.26 -6.73 -20.90
C ARG A 263 -9.65 -6.11 -20.79
N ASP A 264 -10.23 -5.66 -21.90
CA ASP A 264 -11.47 -4.87 -21.87
C ASP A 264 -12.66 -5.72 -21.42
N GLU A 265 -12.77 -6.95 -21.93
CA GLU A 265 -13.79 -7.90 -21.49
C GLU A 265 -13.59 -8.31 -20.04
N PHE A 266 -12.34 -8.55 -19.62
CA PHE A 266 -12.03 -8.85 -18.22
C PHE A 266 -12.50 -7.70 -17.28
N LEU A 267 -12.18 -6.46 -17.63
CA LEU A 267 -12.61 -5.29 -16.85
C LEU A 267 -14.13 -5.17 -16.82
N ARG A 268 -14.82 -5.41 -17.95
CA ARG A 268 -16.29 -5.41 -18.01
C ARG A 268 -16.87 -6.39 -16.98
N ARG A 269 -16.33 -7.62 -16.92
CA ARG A 269 -16.77 -8.64 -15.95
C ARG A 269 -16.46 -8.30 -14.50
N VAL A 270 -15.33 -7.65 -14.23
CA VAL A 270 -15.01 -7.14 -12.88
C VAL A 270 -16.04 -6.10 -12.44
N TRP A 271 -16.49 -5.22 -13.34
CA TRP A 271 -17.55 -4.25 -13.03
C TRP A 271 -18.92 -4.91 -12.84
N GLU A 272 -19.26 -5.93 -13.62
CA GLU A 272 -20.47 -6.74 -13.42
C GLU A 272 -20.46 -7.41 -12.04
N TRP A 273 -19.34 -8.05 -11.69
CA TRP A 273 -19.11 -8.65 -10.37
C TRP A 273 -19.29 -7.62 -9.25
N LYS A 274 -18.72 -6.42 -9.40
CA LYS A 274 -18.89 -5.32 -8.45
C LYS A 274 -20.36 -4.93 -8.29
N GLY A 275 -21.10 -4.85 -9.40
CA GLY A 275 -22.52 -4.52 -9.38
C GLY A 275 -23.32 -5.53 -8.56
N GLU A 276 -23.10 -6.82 -8.82
CA GLU A 276 -23.80 -7.92 -8.13
C GLU A 276 -23.42 -8.05 -6.66
N LYS A 277 -22.11 -8.10 -6.34
CA LYS A 277 -21.63 -8.34 -4.96
C LYS A 277 -21.67 -7.09 -4.11
N GLY A 278 -21.39 -5.91 -4.69
CA GLY A 278 -21.45 -4.64 -4.00
C GLY A 278 -22.85 -4.37 -3.46
N GLY A 279 -23.90 -4.59 -4.27
CA GLY A 279 -25.29 -4.46 -3.81
C GLY A 279 -25.60 -5.35 -2.60
N ALA A 280 -25.22 -6.63 -2.66
CA ALA A 280 -25.44 -7.57 -1.57
C ALA A 280 -24.77 -7.15 -0.25
N ILE A 281 -23.56 -6.59 -0.31
CA ILE A 281 -22.84 -6.09 0.88
C ILE A 281 -23.62 -4.94 1.53
N VAL A 282 -24.05 -3.97 0.73
CA VAL A 282 -24.78 -2.80 1.25
C VAL A 282 -26.12 -3.25 1.84
N ASP A 283 -26.82 -4.17 1.18
CA ASP A 283 -28.08 -4.73 1.69
C ASP A 283 -27.90 -5.48 3.01
N GLN A 284 -26.80 -6.21 3.19
CA GLN A 284 -26.48 -6.86 4.47
C GLN A 284 -26.23 -5.82 5.59
N LEU A 285 -25.53 -4.72 5.30
CA LEU A 285 -25.33 -3.64 6.29
C LEU A 285 -26.64 -2.93 6.63
N ARG A 286 -27.50 -2.67 5.63
CA ARG A 286 -28.85 -2.13 5.86
C ARG A 286 -29.66 -3.08 6.73
N ARG A 287 -29.64 -4.39 6.44
CA ARG A 287 -30.36 -5.40 7.20
C ARG A 287 -29.89 -5.54 8.65
N LEU A 288 -28.61 -5.25 8.92
CA LEU A 288 -28.04 -5.15 10.27
C LEU A 288 -28.46 -3.87 11.01
N GLY A 289 -29.11 -2.92 10.33
CA GLY A 289 -29.57 -1.67 10.93
C GLY A 289 -28.53 -0.54 10.92
N ALA A 290 -27.49 -0.61 10.08
CA ALA A 290 -26.44 0.40 10.03
C ALA A 290 -26.99 1.80 9.68
N SER A 291 -26.87 2.77 10.59
CA SER A 291 -27.36 4.15 10.42
C SER A 291 -26.39 5.09 9.66
N ALA A 292 -25.72 4.55 8.62
CA ALA A 292 -24.76 5.25 7.78
C ALA A 292 -25.46 6.17 6.76
N ASP A 293 -24.77 7.23 6.31
CA ASP A 293 -25.30 8.11 5.26
C ASP A 293 -25.09 7.49 3.87
N TRP A 294 -26.00 6.60 3.47
CA TRP A 294 -25.97 5.93 2.16
C TRP A 294 -26.02 6.89 0.97
N SER A 295 -26.51 8.12 1.16
CA SER A 295 -26.49 9.12 0.08
C SER A 295 -25.08 9.59 -0.29
N ARG A 296 -24.09 9.27 0.54
CA ARG A 296 -22.67 9.60 0.35
C ARG A 296 -21.79 8.37 0.14
N GLU A 297 -22.38 7.21 -0.17
CA GLU A 297 -21.63 5.97 -0.40
C GLU A 297 -20.48 6.17 -1.39
N GLN A 298 -19.28 5.71 -0.99
CA GLN A 298 -18.09 5.79 -1.81
C GLN A 298 -17.66 4.42 -2.30
N PHE A 299 -17.05 4.38 -3.48
CA PHE A 299 -16.35 3.21 -3.98
C PHE A 299 -14.95 3.64 -4.41
N THR A 300 -13.95 2.82 -4.10
CA THR A 300 -12.54 3.21 -4.24
C THR A 300 -12.11 3.47 -5.69
N LEU A 301 -12.83 2.94 -6.69
CA LEU A 301 -12.62 3.25 -8.11
C LEU A 301 -13.61 4.27 -8.69
N ASN A 302 -14.43 4.94 -7.87
CA ASN A 302 -15.21 6.07 -8.36
C ASN A 302 -14.30 7.20 -8.85
N GLU A 303 -14.81 8.04 -9.75
CA GLU A 303 -14.05 9.12 -10.38
C GLU A 303 -13.35 10.04 -9.36
N GLN A 304 -14.09 10.46 -8.33
CA GLN A 304 -13.55 11.35 -7.28
C GLN A 304 -12.45 10.67 -6.45
N MET A 305 -12.61 9.40 -6.09
CA MET A 305 -11.62 8.64 -5.32
C MET A 305 -10.36 8.39 -6.16
N SER A 306 -10.54 7.99 -7.42
CA SER A 306 -9.45 7.81 -8.38
C SER A 306 -8.66 9.10 -8.59
N ALA A 307 -9.34 10.23 -8.75
CA ALA A 307 -8.68 11.54 -8.86
C ALA A 307 -7.88 11.90 -7.59
N SER A 308 -8.37 11.51 -6.42
CA SER A 308 -7.68 11.73 -5.14
C SER A 308 -6.40 10.90 -5.02
N VAL A 309 -6.44 9.64 -5.48
CA VAL A 309 -5.25 8.77 -5.54
C VAL A 309 -4.21 9.33 -6.52
N VAL A 310 -4.63 9.80 -7.69
CA VAL A 310 -3.75 10.46 -8.67
C VAL A 310 -3.08 11.70 -8.08
N GLU A 311 -3.83 12.56 -7.40
CA GLU A 311 -3.28 13.75 -6.72
C GLU A 311 -2.27 13.36 -5.63
N ALA A 312 -2.60 12.36 -4.80
CA ALA A 312 -1.71 11.88 -3.76
C ALA A 312 -0.40 11.32 -4.36
N PHE A 313 -0.49 10.53 -5.42
CA PHE A 313 0.67 10.01 -6.15
C PHE A 313 1.54 11.15 -6.69
N CYS A 314 0.95 12.11 -7.41
CA CYS A 314 1.68 13.24 -7.99
C CYS A 314 2.41 14.02 -6.91
N ARG A 315 1.72 14.34 -5.81
CA ARG A 315 2.31 15.07 -4.68
C ARG A 315 3.47 14.31 -4.03
N MET A 316 3.29 13.02 -3.76
CA MET A 316 4.35 12.20 -3.15
C MET A 316 5.55 12.00 -4.09
N HIS A 317 5.33 11.95 -5.40
CA HIS A 317 6.39 11.95 -6.40
C HIS A 317 7.13 13.28 -6.45
N GLU A 318 6.42 14.41 -6.45
CA GLU A 318 7.01 15.77 -6.38
C GLU A 318 7.84 15.99 -5.11
N MET A 319 7.44 15.37 -4.00
CA MET A 319 8.20 15.37 -2.75
C MET A 319 9.44 14.45 -2.77
N GLY A 320 9.64 13.66 -3.82
CA GLY A 320 10.73 12.68 -3.93
C GLY A 320 10.53 11.42 -3.10
N ILE A 321 9.34 11.19 -2.55
CA ILE A 321 9.00 9.99 -1.75
C ILE A 321 8.74 8.79 -2.67
N ILE A 322 8.06 9.03 -3.80
CA ILE A 322 7.83 8.02 -4.84
C ILE A 322 8.92 8.17 -5.91
N PHE A 323 9.57 7.07 -6.25
CA PHE A 323 10.57 6.99 -7.30
C PHE A 323 10.47 5.67 -8.06
N ARG A 324 11.08 5.61 -9.25
CA ARG A 324 11.20 4.37 -10.04
C ARG A 324 12.64 3.89 -10.00
N GLY A 325 12.82 2.64 -9.58
CA GLY A 325 14.12 1.97 -9.51
C GLY A 325 13.99 0.47 -9.74
N LYS A 326 15.13 -0.21 -9.84
CA LYS A 326 15.20 -1.67 -9.83
C LYS A 326 15.53 -2.12 -8.41
N ARG A 327 14.67 -2.96 -7.83
CA ARG A 327 14.88 -3.57 -6.51
C ARG A 327 14.36 -5.01 -6.54
N MET A 328 14.83 -5.83 -5.60
CA MET A 328 14.19 -7.12 -5.34
C MET A 328 12.77 -6.91 -4.87
N VAL A 329 11.84 -7.71 -5.37
CA VAL A 329 10.42 -7.68 -5.02
C VAL A 329 9.93 -9.10 -4.85
N ASN A 330 8.94 -9.31 -3.98
CA ASN A 330 8.21 -10.57 -3.96
C ASN A 330 7.38 -10.64 -5.25
N TRP A 331 7.53 -11.73 -6.00
CA TRP A 331 6.84 -11.94 -7.26
C TRP A 331 6.01 -13.22 -7.21
N SER A 332 4.74 -13.14 -7.58
CA SER A 332 3.88 -14.31 -7.72
C SER A 332 3.85 -14.78 -9.18
N PRO A 333 4.40 -15.98 -9.51
CA PRO A 333 4.37 -16.50 -10.87
C PRO A 333 2.94 -16.85 -11.33
N VAL A 334 2.05 -17.15 -10.38
CA VAL A 334 0.64 -17.46 -10.66
C VAL A 334 -0.14 -16.20 -11.01
N LEU A 335 -0.02 -15.14 -10.20
CA LEU A 335 -0.74 -13.89 -10.41
C LEU A 335 -0.06 -12.99 -11.45
N GLN A 336 1.21 -13.27 -11.76
CA GLN A 336 2.06 -12.46 -12.65
C GLN A 336 2.15 -11.00 -12.20
N THR A 337 2.36 -10.78 -10.91
CA THR A 337 2.50 -9.45 -10.32
C THR A 337 3.46 -9.46 -9.13
N ALA A 338 4.03 -8.30 -8.85
CA ALA A 338 4.71 -8.05 -7.59
C ALA A 338 3.68 -7.98 -6.46
N VAL A 339 4.07 -8.46 -5.28
CA VAL A 339 3.27 -8.42 -4.04
C VAL A 339 4.07 -7.72 -2.94
N SER A 340 3.35 -7.04 -2.04
CA SER A 340 3.97 -6.36 -0.90
C SER A 340 4.44 -7.38 0.16
N ASP A 341 5.40 -7.01 1.02
CA ASP A 341 5.81 -7.86 2.15
C ASP A 341 4.64 -8.18 3.08
N LEU A 342 3.67 -7.25 3.22
CA LEU A 342 2.44 -7.43 4.00
C LEU A 342 1.45 -8.42 3.35
N GLU A 343 1.64 -8.76 2.08
CA GLU A 343 0.79 -9.71 1.33
C GLU A 343 1.42 -11.11 1.26
N VAL A 344 2.61 -11.29 1.84
CA VAL A 344 3.32 -12.57 1.88
C VAL A 344 3.09 -13.24 3.23
N GLU A 345 2.51 -14.43 3.18
CA GLU A 345 2.35 -15.30 4.34
C GLU A 345 3.46 -16.35 4.38
N TYR A 346 4.17 -16.43 5.49
CA TYR A 346 5.23 -17.42 5.70
C TYR A 346 4.65 -18.66 6.39
N SER A 347 5.00 -19.83 5.88
CA SER A 347 4.67 -21.12 6.49
C SER A 347 5.89 -22.03 6.48
N GLU A 348 6.00 -22.86 7.52
CA GLU A 348 7.06 -23.85 7.60
C GLU A 348 6.71 -25.06 6.72
N VAL A 349 7.65 -25.44 5.85
CA VAL A 349 7.50 -26.58 4.95
C VAL A 349 8.73 -27.47 5.07
N ALA A 350 8.52 -28.78 5.13
CA ALA A 350 9.62 -29.74 5.10
C ALA A 350 10.36 -29.63 3.75
N GLY A 351 11.65 -29.33 3.82
CA GLY A 351 12.52 -29.16 2.65
C GLY A 351 13.77 -30.03 2.74
N HIS A 352 14.63 -29.86 1.74
CA HIS A 352 15.93 -30.53 1.68
C HIS A 352 17.04 -29.49 1.69
N LEU A 353 18.11 -29.78 2.43
CA LEU A 353 19.33 -28.98 2.41
C LEU A 353 20.41 -29.74 1.62
N TYR A 354 20.71 -29.24 0.42
CA TYR A 354 21.66 -29.85 -0.49
C TYR A 354 23.06 -29.30 -0.26
N HIS A 355 24.07 -30.12 -0.53
CA HIS A 355 25.47 -29.75 -0.41
C HIS A 355 26.17 -29.88 -1.76
N PHE A 356 26.70 -28.77 -2.28
CA PHE A 356 27.41 -28.70 -3.55
C PHE A 356 28.87 -28.33 -3.36
N LYS A 357 29.74 -28.83 -4.24
CA LYS A 357 31.16 -28.52 -4.24
C LYS A 357 31.46 -27.45 -5.29
N TYR A 358 31.92 -26.29 -4.85
CA TYR A 358 32.46 -25.24 -5.71
C TYR A 358 33.97 -25.45 -5.81
N VAL A 359 34.41 -26.04 -6.91
CA VAL A 359 35.82 -26.41 -7.12
C VAL A 359 36.64 -25.15 -7.36
N VAL A 360 37.79 -25.02 -6.70
CA VAL A 360 38.68 -23.88 -6.88
C VAL A 360 39.25 -23.90 -8.30
N ALA A 361 39.21 -22.74 -8.98
CA ALA A 361 39.79 -22.58 -10.30
C ALA A 361 41.27 -22.21 -10.18
N GLY A 362 42.12 -22.93 -10.90
CA GLY A 362 43.54 -22.62 -11.02
C GLY A 362 43.80 -21.39 -11.90
N PRO A 363 45.05 -20.93 -11.99
CA PRO A 363 45.42 -19.76 -12.80
C PRO A 363 45.10 -19.90 -14.30
N ASP A 364 45.01 -21.15 -14.79
CA ASP A 364 44.63 -21.49 -16.16
C ASP A 364 43.12 -21.71 -16.35
N GLY A 365 42.32 -21.45 -15.31
CA GLY A 365 40.86 -21.65 -15.29
C GLY A 365 40.42 -23.11 -15.13
N LYS A 366 41.35 -24.06 -14.93
CA LYS A 366 41.02 -25.47 -14.75
C LYS A 366 40.68 -25.80 -13.29
N PRO A 367 39.87 -26.84 -13.04
CA PRO A 367 39.54 -27.28 -11.69
C PRO A 367 40.78 -27.79 -10.94
N GLU A 368 40.97 -27.30 -9.71
CA GLU A 368 41.92 -27.84 -8.73
C GLU A 368 41.28 -28.96 -7.90
N ALA A 369 42.07 -29.61 -7.03
CA ALA A 369 41.56 -30.61 -6.09
C ALA A 369 40.80 -29.98 -4.90
N GLU A 370 41.10 -28.72 -4.57
CA GLU A 370 40.48 -27.99 -3.47
C GLU A 370 39.08 -27.48 -3.87
N TYR A 371 38.14 -27.47 -2.93
CA TYR A 371 36.77 -27.02 -3.17
C TYR A 371 36.15 -26.42 -1.90
N ILE A 372 35.14 -25.58 -2.09
CA ILE A 372 34.31 -25.03 -1.02
C ILE A 372 32.96 -25.77 -1.02
N PRO A 373 32.59 -26.48 0.07
CA PRO A 373 31.27 -27.04 0.21
C PRO A 373 30.27 -25.91 0.54
N VAL A 374 29.16 -25.83 -0.20
CA VAL A 374 28.10 -24.84 0.02
C VAL A 374 26.79 -25.57 0.26
N ALA A 375 26.07 -25.15 1.30
CA ALA A 375 24.73 -25.65 1.61
C ALA A 375 23.65 -24.73 1.01
N THR A 376 22.63 -25.30 0.37
CA THR A 376 21.50 -24.54 -0.18
C THR A 376 20.21 -25.35 -0.19
N THR A 377 19.07 -24.69 0.04
CA THR A 377 17.74 -25.28 -0.15
C THR A 377 17.20 -25.10 -1.57
N ARG A 378 17.88 -24.28 -2.40
CA ARG A 378 17.45 -23.87 -3.75
C ARG A 378 18.50 -24.23 -4.81
N PRO A 379 18.70 -25.52 -5.13
CA PRO A 379 19.70 -25.94 -6.12
C PRO A 379 19.49 -25.32 -7.51
N GLU A 380 18.23 -25.04 -7.88
CA GLU A 380 17.87 -24.41 -9.16
C GLU A 380 18.45 -23.01 -9.35
N THR A 381 18.81 -22.33 -8.26
CA THR A 381 19.39 -20.97 -8.31
C THR A 381 20.91 -20.95 -8.52
N ILE A 382 21.61 -22.08 -8.39
CA ILE A 382 23.07 -22.19 -8.52
C ILE A 382 23.56 -21.63 -9.86
N LEU A 383 22.77 -21.83 -10.92
CA LEU A 383 23.09 -21.37 -12.27
C LEU A 383 23.20 -19.84 -12.37
N GLY A 384 22.61 -19.11 -11.42
CA GLY A 384 22.61 -17.66 -11.33
C GLY A 384 23.60 -17.09 -10.34
N ASP A 385 24.47 -17.92 -9.76
CA ASP A 385 25.41 -17.49 -8.74
C ASP A 385 26.41 -16.47 -9.29
N SER A 386 26.76 -15.50 -8.47
CA SER A 386 27.74 -14.46 -8.82
C SER A 386 28.95 -14.44 -7.91
N ALA A 387 28.87 -15.10 -6.75
CA ALA A 387 29.97 -15.30 -5.83
C ALA A 387 29.68 -16.45 -4.86
N VAL A 388 30.73 -16.98 -4.24
CA VAL A 388 30.62 -17.74 -2.98
C VAL A 388 31.06 -16.81 -1.86
N CYS A 389 30.26 -16.68 -0.82
CA CYS A 389 30.53 -15.82 0.31
C CYS A 389 30.89 -16.64 1.54
N VAL A 390 31.95 -16.24 2.22
CA VAL A 390 32.41 -16.84 3.49
C VAL A 390 32.54 -15.77 4.55
N HIS A 391 32.50 -16.15 5.82
CA HIS A 391 32.76 -15.20 6.89
C HIS A 391 34.26 -14.80 6.89
N PRO A 392 34.61 -13.50 7.03
CA PRO A 392 36.01 -13.05 7.00
C PRO A 392 36.89 -13.69 8.08
N GLU A 393 36.31 -14.04 9.23
CA GLU A 393 36.99 -14.68 10.35
C GLU A 393 36.88 -16.21 10.37
N ASP A 394 36.41 -16.85 9.29
CA ASP A 394 36.37 -18.32 9.22
C ASP A 394 37.73 -18.89 8.80
N PRO A 395 38.50 -19.50 9.72
CA PRO A 395 39.85 -20.00 9.41
C PRO A 395 39.83 -21.13 8.37
N ARG A 396 38.68 -21.75 8.11
CA ARG A 396 38.53 -22.82 7.11
C ARG A 396 38.64 -22.30 5.67
N TYR A 397 38.27 -21.04 5.42
CA TYR A 397 38.13 -20.49 4.07
C TYR A 397 38.88 -19.17 3.85
N GLN A 398 39.55 -18.62 4.87
CA GLN A 398 40.29 -17.36 4.77
C GLN A 398 41.30 -17.34 3.61
N HIS A 399 42.01 -18.45 3.38
CA HIS A 399 42.99 -18.57 2.30
C HIS A 399 42.36 -18.64 0.90
N LEU A 400 41.04 -18.82 0.82
CA LEU A 400 40.28 -18.87 -0.43
C LEU A 400 39.65 -17.52 -0.80
N ILE A 401 39.61 -16.55 0.10
CA ILE A 401 39.07 -15.21 -0.17
C ILE A 401 39.86 -14.56 -1.32
N GLY A 402 39.15 -14.10 -2.34
CA GLY A 402 39.72 -13.52 -3.56
C GLY A 402 40.13 -14.55 -4.63
N ARG A 403 40.11 -15.85 -4.33
CA ARG A 403 40.26 -16.90 -5.34
C ARG A 403 38.96 -17.02 -6.16
N LEU A 404 39.08 -17.68 -7.32
CA LEU A 404 37.95 -18.03 -8.17
C LEU A 404 37.54 -19.48 -7.93
N VAL A 405 36.24 -19.75 -8.00
CA VAL A 405 35.67 -21.10 -7.97
C VAL A 405 34.78 -21.32 -9.19
N LEU A 406 34.63 -22.56 -9.61
CA LEU A 406 33.74 -22.97 -10.68
C LEU A 406 32.34 -23.19 -10.13
N VAL A 407 31.36 -22.57 -10.80
CA VAL A 407 29.93 -22.81 -10.52
C VAL A 407 29.61 -24.26 -10.88
N PRO A 408 28.98 -25.06 -9.99
CA PRO A 408 28.60 -26.42 -10.33
C PRO A 408 27.78 -26.47 -11.62
N MET A 409 28.10 -27.44 -12.49
CA MET A 409 27.43 -27.66 -13.79
C MET A 409 27.64 -26.56 -14.85
N GLN A 410 28.37 -25.48 -14.53
CA GLN A 410 28.76 -24.44 -15.47
C GLN A 410 30.29 -24.31 -15.47
N ASN A 411 30.94 -24.18 -16.62
CA ASN A 411 32.38 -23.86 -16.67
C ASN A 411 32.65 -22.37 -16.41
N ARG A 412 31.79 -21.72 -15.60
CA ARG A 412 31.82 -20.30 -15.27
C ARG A 412 32.53 -20.11 -13.93
N THR A 413 33.45 -19.16 -13.89
CA THR A 413 34.17 -18.81 -12.66
C THR A 413 33.48 -17.67 -11.93
N ILE A 414 33.43 -17.77 -10.60
CA ILE A 414 32.91 -16.73 -9.71
C ILE A 414 33.89 -16.50 -8.55
N PRO A 415 34.00 -15.27 -8.01
CA PRO A 415 34.89 -14.97 -6.90
C PRO A 415 34.38 -15.54 -5.57
N VAL A 416 35.33 -15.84 -4.69
CA VAL A 416 35.08 -16.05 -3.26
C VAL A 416 35.21 -14.70 -2.56
N ILE A 417 34.13 -14.22 -1.96
CA ILE A 417 34.07 -12.95 -1.24
C ILE A 417 33.91 -13.16 0.26
N ALA A 418 34.23 -12.14 1.05
CA ALA A 418 34.02 -12.15 2.49
C ALA A 418 32.95 -11.14 2.90
N ASP A 419 31.96 -11.59 3.68
CA ASP A 419 30.93 -10.73 4.26
C ASP A 419 30.55 -11.25 5.66
N ALA A 420 30.38 -10.35 6.61
CA ALA A 420 30.04 -10.68 8.00
C ALA A 420 28.59 -11.19 8.15
N TYR A 421 27.77 -11.08 7.08
CA TYR A 421 26.43 -11.67 7.04
C TYR A 421 26.45 -13.21 7.13
N VAL A 422 27.51 -13.87 6.67
CA VAL A 422 27.58 -15.34 6.64
C VAL A 422 27.79 -15.90 8.05
N ASP A 423 26.85 -16.72 8.50
CA ASP A 423 27.00 -17.47 9.74
C ASP A 423 27.98 -18.66 9.55
N ARG A 424 28.98 -18.74 10.42
CA ARG A 424 30.01 -19.79 10.42
C ARG A 424 29.46 -21.14 10.88
N GLU A 425 28.45 -21.13 11.73
CA GLU A 425 27.86 -22.32 12.35
C GLU A 425 26.75 -22.93 11.48
N PHE A 426 26.13 -22.13 10.60
CA PHE A 426 25.07 -22.59 9.72
C PHE A 426 25.63 -23.35 8.49
N GLY A 427 25.13 -24.58 8.29
CA GLY A 427 25.49 -25.42 7.14
C GLY A 427 27.01 -25.68 7.08
N THR A 428 27.67 -25.13 6.06
CA THR A 428 29.12 -25.30 5.84
C THR A 428 29.94 -24.07 6.24
N GLY A 429 29.30 -22.98 6.66
CA GLY A 429 29.96 -21.67 6.83
C GLY A 429 30.29 -20.94 5.52
N ALA A 430 29.79 -21.44 4.38
CA ALA A 430 29.91 -20.83 3.07
C ALA A 430 28.54 -20.78 2.39
N LEU A 431 28.22 -19.63 1.80
CA LEU A 431 26.92 -19.32 1.20
C LEU A 431 27.10 -19.01 -0.28
N LYS A 432 26.26 -19.59 -1.16
CA LYS A 432 26.16 -19.14 -2.55
C LYS A 432 25.41 -17.80 -2.61
N ILE A 433 25.90 -16.86 -3.41
CA ILE A 433 25.25 -15.57 -3.61
C ILE A 433 24.58 -15.57 -4.99
N THR A 434 23.24 -15.55 -5.00
CA THR A 434 22.42 -15.49 -6.22
C THR A 434 21.58 -14.21 -6.27
N PRO A 435 22.16 -13.07 -6.71
CA PRO A 435 21.60 -11.74 -6.44
C PRO A 435 20.23 -11.45 -7.05
N ALA A 436 19.86 -12.18 -8.10
CA ALA A 436 18.59 -11.98 -8.81
C ALA A 436 17.42 -12.79 -8.20
N HIS A 437 17.65 -13.58 -7.14
CA HIS A 437 16.65 -14.54 -6.62
C HIS A 437 16.46 -14.53 -5.10
N ASP A 438 17.24 -13.75 -4.35
CA ASP A 438 17.12 -13.63 -2.89
C ASP A 438 17.41 -12.18 -2.42
N PHE A 439 16.71 -11.70 -1.40
CA PHE A 439 16.84 -10.34 -0.89
C PHE A 439 18.19 -10.07 -0.22
N ASN A 440 18.71 -11.02 0.56
CA ASN A 440 19.99 -10.86 1.25
C ASN A 440 21.14 -10.93 0.25
N ASP A 441 21.07 -11.88 -0.69
CA ASP A 441 22.05 -11.99 -1.78
C ASP A 441 22.06 -10.72 -2.64
N PHE A 442 20.89 -10.11 -2.89
CA PHE A 442 20.76 -8.85 -3.61
C PHE A 442 21.50 -7.71 -2.89
N GLU A 443 21.36 -7.59 -1.56
CA GLU A 443 22.07 -6.57 -0.78
C GLU A 443 23.58 -6.81 -0.74
N ILE A 444 24.01 -8.05 -0.53
CA ILE A 444 25.44 -8.43 -0.56
C ILE A 444 26.03 -8.09 -1.93
N ALA A 445 25.33 -8.44 -3.01
CA ALA A 445 25.76 -8.12 -4.37
C ALA A 445 25.93 -6.62 -4.62
N GLN A 446 25.05 -5.78 -4.07
CA GLN A 446 25.23 -4.34 -4.16
C GLN A 446 26.46 -3.85 -3.41
N ARG A 447 26.72 -4.37 -2.19
CA ARG A 447 27.90 -4.01 -1.40
C ARG A 447 29.20 -4.39 -2.11
N HIS A 448 29.23 -5.55 -2.76
CA HIS A 448 30.41 -6.12 -3.41
C HIS A 448 30.45 -5.90 -4.93
N SER A 449 29.52 -5.14 -5.50
CA SER A 449 29.42 -4.84 -6.94
C SER A 449 29.38 -6.10 -7.83
N LEU A 450 28.60 -7.11 -7.44
CA LEU A 450 28.48 -8.37 -8.17
C LEU A 450 27.48 -8.27 -9.33
N ALA A 451 27.65 -9.16 -10.32
CA ALA A 451 26.73 -9.28 -11.45
C ALA A 451 25.36 -9.87 -11.03
N PHE A 452 24.31 -9.57 -11.79
CA PHE A 452 22.97 -10.10 -11.56
C PHE A 452 22.60 -11.04 -12.72
N HIS A 453 22.38 -12.32 -12.41
CA HIS A 453 22.02 -13.34 -13.38
C HIS A 453 20.61 -13.89 -13.09
N THR A 454 19.64 -13.49 -13.91
CA THR A 454 18.27 -14.03 -13.84
C THR A 454 18.23 -15.40 -14.51
N VAL A 455 17.87 -16.44 -13.74
CA VAL A 455 17.82 -17.84 -14.19
C VAL A 455 16.42 -18.44 -14.09
N ILE A 456 15.49 -17.73 -13.45
CA ILE A 456 14.06 -18.06 -13.37
C ILE A 456 13.30 -16.90 -13.98
N ASP A 457 12.41 -17.18 -14.92
CA ASP A 457 11.56 -16.20 -15.59
C ASP A 457 10.29 -15.89 -14.75
N PHE A 458 9.52 -14.89 -15.15
CA PHE A 458 8.34 -14.41 -14.43
C PHE A 458 7.22 -15.46 -14.30
N ASP A 459 7.20 -16.52 -15.11
CA ASP A 459 6.26 -17.63 -14.99
C ASP A 459 6.76 -18.75 -14.06
N GLY A 460 7.96 -18.60 -13.49
CA GLY A 460 8.60 -19.61 -12.64
C GLY A 460 9.37 -20.69 -13.39
N SER A 461 9.46 -20.61 -14.72
CA SER A 461 10.27 -21.52 -15.52
C SER A 461 11.75 -21.11 -15.54
N ILE A 462 12.65 -22.05 -15.93
CA ILE A 462 14.06 -21.72 -16.12
C ILE A 462 14.22 -20.81 -17.34
N ALA A 463 14.86 -19.66 -17.15
CA ALA A 463 15.02 -18.64 -18.17
C ALA A 463 15.92 -19.16 -19.33
N PRO A 464 15.56 -18.91 -20.60
CA PRO A 464 16.39 -19.31 -21.74
C PRO A 464 17.79 -18.69 -21.73
N SER A 465 17.96 -17.54 -21.07
CA SER A 465 19.25 -16.85 -20.87
C SER A 465 20.28 -17.69 -20.14
N VAL A 466 19.86 -18.72 -19.39
CA VAL A 466 20.76 -19.66 -18.71
C VAL A 466 21.70 -20.35 -19.70
N SER A 467 21.25 -20.60 -20.93
CA SER A 467 22.08 -21.20 -22.00
C SER A 467 23.21 -20.28 -22.50
N GLN A 468 23.16 -19.00 -22.15
CA GLN A 468 24.12 -17.96 -22.56
C GLN A 468 25.11 -17.59 -21.44
N LEU A 469 24.91 -18.14 -20.23
CA LEU A 469 25.81 -18.04 -19.08
C LEU A 469 26.86 -19.15 -19.14
#